data_AF-A0A3C0U9K6-F1
#
_entry.id   AF-A0A3C0U9K6-F1
#
_cell.length_a   1.000
_cell.length_b   1.000
_cell.length_c   1.000
_cell.angle_alpha   90.00
_cell.angle_beta   90.00
_cell.angle_gamma   90.00
#
_symmetry.space_group_name_H-M   'P 1'
#
loop_
_entity.id
_entity.type
_entity.pdbx_description
1 polymer ?
#
loop_
_entity_poly.entity_id
_entity_poly.type
_entity_poly.pdbx_seq_one_letter_code
_entity_poly.pdbx_strand_id
1 'polypeptide(L)'
;TNAFIHPRTIALAPLDAGIPRDLEGRPSGTIVDDDLDFHGLREYEPGDDMRNAHWLSSAKTGALMIRQYEATRRTDTTLAISVNPHDYANAEEFELAVSAHASIGVRCLSQNHPVTVHAGRRHASPNGPMEFLDMCSAIEPDSDDEPNLVRGILADAAGSSRWFITVGRNRSVED
;
A
#
# COMPACT_ATOMS: atom_id res chain seq x y z
N THR A 1 11.43 -18.21 23.79
CA THR A 1 11.91 -17.52 22.57
C THR A 1 11.24 -18.18 21.40
N ASN A 2 10.36 -17.48 20.68
CA ASN A 2 9.79 -18.02 19.45
C ASN A 2 10.84 -17.86 18.34
N ALA A 3 11.10 -18.93 17.60
CA ALA A 3 11.98 -18.91 16.43
C ALA A 3 11.09 -18.86 15.18
N PHE A 4 11.36 -17.90 14.29
CA PHE A 4 10.66 -17.75 13.02
C PHE A 4 11.57 -18.18 11.86
N ILE A 5 11.00 -18.90 10.89
CA ILE A 5 11.66 -19.22 9.62
C ILE A 5 11.03 -18.33 8.56
N HIS A 6 11.71 -17.26 8.19
CA HIS A 6 11.20 -16.31 7.19
C HIS A 6 11.22 -16.92 5.79
N PRO A 7 10.19 -16.62 4.96
CA PRO A 7 10.22 -17.02 3.57
C PRO A 7 11.38 -16.35 2.84
N ARG A 8 11.87 -17.02 1.80
CA ARG A 8 12.97 -16.49 1.00
C ARG A 8 12.47 -15.30 0.18
N THR A 9 13.04 -14.12 0.42
CA THR A 9 12.73 -12.93 -0.38
C THR A 9 13.79 -12.65 -1.44
N ILE A 10 13.37 -11.98 -2.51
CA ILE A 10 14.27 -11.43 -3.54
C ILE A 10 14.14 -9.91 -3.59
N ALA A 11 15.24 -9.24 -3.92
CA ALA A 11 15.21 -7.80 -4.17
C ALA A 11 14.44 -7.52 -5.46
N LEU A 12 13.33 -6.79 -5.33
CA LEU A 12 12.57 -6.28 -6.47
C LEU A 12 13.09 -4.89 -6.85
N ALA A 13 12.94 -4.49 -8.11
CA ALA A 13 13.13 -3.10 -8.51
C ALA A 13 12.15 -2.17 -7.75
N PRO A 14 12.42 -0.86 -7.68
CA PRO A 14 11.43 0.10 -7.18
C PRO A 14 10.07 -0.14 -7.80
N LEU A 15 9.07 -0.33 -6.95
CA LEU A 15 7.69 -0.36 -7.37
C LEU A 15 7.27 1.09 -7.54
N ASP A 16 7.74 1.73 -8.61
CA ASP A 16 7.36 3.10 -8.93
C ASP A 16 5.84 3.17 -8.92
N ALA A 17 5.30 4.10 -8.13
CA ALA A 17 3.90 4.43 -8.19
C ALA A 17 3.60 4.73 -9.65
N GLY A 18 2.70 3.96 -10.26
CA GLY A 18 2.15 4.35 -11.56
C GLY A 18 1.73 5.82 -11.49
N ILE A 19 1.75 6.49 -12.64
CA ILE A 19 1.37 7.91 -12.81
C ILE A 19 0.29 8.27 -11.78
N PRO A 20 0.51 9.26 -10.90
CA PRO A 20 -0.47 9.63 -9.88
C PRO A 20 -1.82 9.80 -10.56
N ARG A 21 -2.73 8.89 -10.26
CA ARG A 21 -4.10 8.96 -10.75
C ARG A 21 -4.87 9.70 -9.68
N ASP A 22 -5.48 10.79 -10.11
CA ASP A 22 -6.54 11.43 -9.37
C ASP A 22 -7.64 10.40 -9.06
N LEU A 23 -8.44 10.64 -8.02
CA LEU A 23 -9.50 9.72 -7.60
C LEU A 23 -10.55 9.47 -8.71
N GLU A 24 -10.58 10.29 -9.77
CA GLU A 24 -11.40 10.09 -10.97
C GLU A 24 -10.65 9.54 -12.21
N GLY A 25 -9.43 9.02 -12.06
CA GLY A 25 -8.73 8.24 -13.09
C GLY A 25 -8.10 9.05 -14.24
N ARG A 26 -8.04 10.38 -14.13
CA ARG A 26 -7.33 11.26 -15.09
C ARG A 26 -5.87 11.45 -14.68
N PRO A 27 -4.93 11.56 -15.65
CA PRO A 27 -3.59 12.08 -15.36
C PRO A 27 -3.75 13.57 -15.04
N SER A 28 -3.89 13.89 -13.75
CA SER A 28 -4.17 15.26 -13.30
C SER A 28 -2.86 15.92 -12.88
N GLY A 29 -2.47 16.96 -13.61
CA GLY A 29 -1.44 17.92 -13.19
C GLY A 29 -1.98 18.97 -12.23
N THR A 30 -2.84 18.56 -11.28
CA THR A 30 -3.53 19.49 -10.37
C THR A 30 -3.30 19.07 -8.93
N ILE A 31 -2.92 20.05 -8.11
CA ILE A 31 -2.66 19.94 -6.68
C ILE A 31 -3.96 19.53 -5.98
N VAL A 32 -3.90 18.41 -5.25
CA VAL A 32 -5.03 17.86 -4.50
C VAL A 32 -5.08 18.52 -3.12
N ASP A 33 -6.23 19.12 -2.83
CA ASP A 33 -6.63 19.62 -1.52
C ASP A 33 -7.24 18.45 -0.73
N ASP A 34 -7.00 18.40 0.58
CA ASP A 34 -7.73 17.55 1.54
C ASP A 34 -7.14 16.19 2.00
N ASP A 35 -5.81 16.09 2.22
CA ASP A 35 -5.28 15.25 3.33
C ASP A 35 -3.79 15.53 3.68
N LEU A 36 -3.44 16.80 3.87
CA LEU A 36 -2.04 17.21 3.94
C LEU A 36 -1.64 17.70 5.33
N ASP A 37 -0.65 17.03 5.94
CA ASP A 37 0.00 17.51 7.16
C ASP A 37 0.68 18.87 6.88
N PHE A 38 0.50 19.83 7.81
CA PHE A 38 1.12 21.15 7.69
C PHE A 38 2.65 21.04 7.69
N HIS A 39 3.28 21.39 6.57
CA HIS A 39 4.72 21.27 6.39
C HIS A 39 5.46 22.57 6.71
N GLY A 40 4.88 23.73 6.38
CA GLY A 40 5.52 25.03 6.67
C GLY A 40 4.85 26.24 6.02
N LEU A 41 5.56 27.37 6.02
CA LEU A 41 5.14 28.61 5.35
C LEU A 41 6.17 28.99 4.29
N ARG A 42 5.70 29.46 3.12
CA ARG A 42 6.55 30.16 2.15
C ARG A 42 5.91 31.44 1.65
N GLU A 43 6.71 32.25 0.97
CA GLU A 43 6.21 33.39 0.21
C GLU A 43 5.36 32.92 -0.99
N TYR A 44 4.32 33.69 -1.29
CA TYR A 44 3.40 33.48 -2.40
C TYR A 44 4.11 33.53 -3.74
N GLU A 45 3.74 32.60 -4.63
CA GLU A 45 4.11 32.59 -6.03
C GLU A 45 2.85 32.71 -6.91
N PRO A 46 2.93 33.38 -8.08
CA PRO A 46 1.81 33.48 -9.01
C PRO A 46 1.29 32.09 -9.40
N GLY A 47 0.04 31.78 -9.02
CA GLY A 47 -0.59 30.48 -9.24
C GLY A 47 -1.07 29.80 -7.96
N ASP A 48 -0.65 30.28 -6.79
CA ASP A 48 -1.10 29.73 -5.50
C ASP A 48 -2.55 30.08 -5.17
N ASP A 49 -3.25 29.13 -4.55
CA ASP A 49 -4.60 29.38 -4.02
C ASP A 49 -4.53 30.30 -2.79
N MET A 50 -5.16 31.47 -2.91
CA MET A 50 -5.27 32.45 -1.83
C MET A 50 -6.05 31.95 -0.61
N ARG A 51 -6.84 30.86 -0.73
CA ARG A 51 -7.47 30.19 0.41
C ARG A 51 -6.46 29.66 1.43
N ASN A 52 -5.25 29.36 0.96
CA ASN A 52 -4.15 28.87 1.78
C ASN A 52 -3.30 30.00 2.40
N ALA A 53 -3.72 31.27 2.26
CA ALA A 53 -3.00 32.41 2.82
C ALA A 53 -2.96 32.38 4.36
N HIS A 54 -1.76 32.51 4.91
CA HIS A 54 -1.54 32.67 6.34
C HIS A 54 -1.44 34.16 6.69
N TRP A 55 -2.60 34.80 6.89
CA TRP A 55 -2.70 36.25 7.12
C TRP A 55 -1.87 36.73 8.31
N LEU A 56 -1.81 35.96 9.39
CA LEU A 56 -1.05 36.35 10.58
C LEU A 56 0.46 36.42 10.33
N SER A 57 1.01 35.52 9.51
CA SER A 57 2.44 35.57 9.15
C SER A 57 2.68 36.64 8.11
N SER A 58 1.77 36.79 7.16
CA SER A 58 1.84 37.83 6.13
C SER A 58 1.87 39.23 6.73
N ALA A 59 1.06 39.47 7.78
CA ALA A 59 1.06 40.72 8.51
C ALA A 59 2.38 40.99 9.27
N LYS A 60 3.09 39.94 9.69
CA LYS A 60 4.37 40.06 10.41
C LYS A 60 5.57 40.23 9.47
N THR A 61 5.57 39.52 8.35
CA THR A 61 6.71 39.51 7.40
C THR A 61 6.60 40.60 6.35
N GLY A 62 5.41 41.15 6.11
CA GLY A 62 5.15 42.13 5.05
C GLY A 62 5.08 41.52 3.64
N ALA A 63 5.22 40.20 3.53
CA ALA A 63 5.09 39.43 2.29
C ALA A 63 3.93 38.43 2.43
N LEU A 64 3.19 38.17 1.35
CA LEU A 64 2.07 37.22 1.39
C LEU A 64 2.62 35.81 1.61
N MET A 65 2.25 35.19 2.73
CA MET A 65 2.70 33.84 3.10
C MET A 65 1.60 32.82 2.82
N ILE A 66 1.96 31.71 2.18
CA ILE A 66 1.07 30.59 1.87
C ILE A 66 1.43 29.39 2.75
N ARG A 67 0.42 28.69 3.28
CA ARG A 67 0.58 27.40 3.95
C ARG A 67 1.08 26.39 2.93
N GLN A 68 2.27 25.84 3.16
CA GLN A 68 2.72 24.65 2.48
C GLN A 68 2.18 23.43 3.20
N TYR A 69 1.60 22.59 2.37
CA TYR A 69 1.08 21.31 2.72
C TYR A 69 1.95 20.28 1.99
N GLU A 70 2.50 19.32 2.71
CA GLU A 70 3.19 18.22 2.04
C GLU A 70 2.11 17.32 1.44
N ALA A 71 2.13 17.13 0.12
CA ALA A 71 1.26 16.15 -0.51
C ALA A 71 1.63 14.78 0.05
N THR A 72 0.92 14.32 1.08
CA THR A 72 1.08 12.98 1.62
C THR A 72 0.70 12.01 0.51
N ARG A 73 1.69 11.57 -0.26
CA ARG A 73 1.52 10.49 -1.23
C ARG A 73 1.41 9.17 -0.48
N ARG A 74 0.35 9.02 0.32
CA ARG A 74 0.02 7.72 0.90
C ARG A 74 -0.44 6.84 -0.25
N THR A 75 0.50 6.06 -0.75
CA THR A 75 0.19 4.98 -1.69
C THR A 75 -0.39 3.85 -0.86
N ASP A 76 -1.70 3.89 -0.62
CA ASP A 76 -2.39 2.80 0.06
C ASP A 76 -2.29 1.55 -0.81
N THR A 77 -1.56 0.56 -0.30
CA THR A 77 -1.20 -0.65 -1.02
C THR A 77 -1.78 -1.86 -0.30
N THR A 78 -2.59 -2.64 -0.99
CA THR A 78 -3.08 -3.91 -0.45
C THR A 78 -2.34 -5.07 -1.08
N LEU A 79 -1.92 -6.00 -0.24
CA LEU A 79 -1.35 -7.27 -0.64
C LEU A 79 -2.28 -8.39 -0.18
N ALA A 80 -2.60 -9.29 -1.09
CA ALA A 80 -3.37 -10.48 -0.79
C ALA A 80 -2.69 -11.74 -1.32
N ILE A 81 -2.90 -12.84 -0.62
CA ILE A 81 -2.47 -14.18 -1.04
C ILE A 81 -3.60 -15.17 -0.83
N SER A 82 -3.82 -16.06 -1.81
CA SER A 82 -4.68 -17.21 -1.59
C SER A 82 -4.04 -18.17 -0.60
N VAL A 83 -4.77 -18.55 0.44
CA VAL A 83 -4.36 -19.63 1.34
C VAL A 83 -5.01 -20.98 0.97
N ASN A 84 -5.90 -21.01 -0.02
CA ASN A 84 -6.54 -22.26 -0.43
C ASN A 84 -5.53 -23.17 -1.18
N PRO A 85 -5.18 -24.35 -0.66
CA PRO A 85 -4.22 -25.25 -1.31
C PRO A 85 -4.68 -25.72 -2.70
N HIS A 86 -5.98 -25.74 -2.99
CA HIS A 86 -6.51 -26.15 -4.30
C HIS A 86 -6.19 -25.16 -5.43
N ASP A 87 -5.89 -23.90 -5.09
CA ASP A 87 -5.49 -22.88 -6.06
C ASP A 87 -4.09 -23.17 -6.62
N TYR A 88 -3.31 -24.00 -5.93
CA TYR A 88 -1.91 -24.32 -6.27
C TYR A 88 -1.80 -25.75 -6.80
N ALA A 89 -0.82 -25.98 -7.67
CA ALA A 89 -0.51 -27.28 -8.23
C ALA A 89 0.09 -28.22 -7.17
N ASN A 90 0.85 -27.68 -6.23
CA ASN A 90 1.49 -28.41 -5.13
C ASN A 90 1.95 -27.46 -4.00
N ALA A 91 2.49 -28.04 -2.93
CA ALA A 91 3.02 -27.29 -1.79
C ALA A 91 4.22 -26.38 -2.14
N GLU A 92 5.07 -26.77 -3.10
CA GLU A 92 6.20 -25.92 -3.51
C GLU A 92 5.73 -24.63 -4.20
N GLU A 93 4.66 -24.71 -5.00
CA GLU A 93 4.06 -23.53 -5.63
C GLU A 93 3.42 -22.61 -4.58
N PHE A 94 2.82 -23.17 -3.52
CA PHE A 94 2.33 -22.40 -2.38
C PHE A 94 3.46 -21.66 -1.65
N GLU A 95 4.55 -22.36 -1.32
CA GLU A 95 5.72 -21.74 -0.67
C GLU A 95 6.37 -20.66 -1.56
N LEU A 96 6.35 -20.86 -2.88
CA LEU A 96 6.79 -19.85 -3.85
C LEU A 96 5.87 -18.63 -3.82
N ALA A 97 4.57 -18.82 -3.72
CA ALA A 97 3.61 -17.72 -3.58
C ALA A 97 3.80 -16.94 -2.28
N VAL A 98 4.03 -17.61 -1.15
CA VAL A 98 4.39 -16.95 0.12
C VAL A 98 5.69 -16.16 -0.03
N SER A 99 6.69 -16.72 -0.70
CA SER A 99 7.98 -16.06 -0.98
C SER A 99 7.83 -14.83 -1.89
N ALA A 100 6.98 -14.90 -2.92
CA ALA A 100 6.68 -13.78 -3.80
C ALA A 100 5.92 -12.68 -3.06
N HIS A 101 4.88 -13.04 -2.31
CA HIS A 101 4.10 -12.12 -1.48
C HIS A 101 4.98 -11.39 -0.47
N ALA A 102 5.87 -12.12 0.22
CA ALA A 102 6.86 -11.56 1.14
C ALA A 102 7.81 -10.58 0.44
N SER A 103 8.29 -10.91 -0.76
CA SER A 103 9.20 -10.05 -1.52
C SER A 103 8.55 -8.72 -1.91
N ILE A 104 7.28 -8.74 -2.32
CA ILE A 104 6.52 -7.54 -2.69
C ILE A 104 6.27 -6.68 -1.45
N GLY A 105 5.80 -7.26 -0.34
CA GLY A 105 5.46 -6.46 0.83
C GLY A 105 6.69 -5.88 1.53
N VAL A 106 7.80 -6.63 1.60
CA VAL A 106 9.10 -6.08 2.06
C VAL A 106 9.53 -4.92 1.18
N ARG A 107 9.36 -5.01 -0.15
CA ARG A 107 9.70 -3.92 -1.06
C ARG A 107 8.84 -2.68 -0.78
N CYS A 108 7.52 -2.82 -0.67
CA CYS A 108 6.62 -1.69 -0.35
C CYS A 108 7.00 -1.01 0.97
N LEU A 109 7.17 -1.81 2.03
CA LEU A 109 7.53 -1.31 3.36
C LEU A 109 8.91 -0.64 3.38
N SER A 110 9.89 -1.17 2.63
CA SER A 110 11.20 -0.53 2.49
C SER A 110 11.17 0.83 1.79
N GLN A 111 10.09 1.11 1.04
CA GLN A 111 9.87 2.38 0.35
C GLN A 111 8.93 3.31 1.15
N ASN A 112 8.64 3.01 2.42
CA ASN A 112 7.66 3.74 3.22
C ASN A 112 6.26 3.78 2.58
N HIS A 113 5.91 2.76 1.79
CA HIS A 113 4.53 2.56 1.34
C HIS A 113 3.84 1.64 2.34
N PRO A 114 2.87 2.14 3.13
CA PRO A 114 2.10 1.31 4.04
C PRO A 114 1.42 0.18 3.28
N VAL A 115 1.36 -1.00 3.90
CA VAL A 115 0.69 -2.15 3.31
C VAL A 115 -0.41 -2.67 4.22
N THR A 116 -1.51 -3.04 3.60
CA THR A 116 -2.59 -3.81 4.22
C THR A 116 -2.55 -5.22 3.64
N VAL A 117 -2.48 -6.22 4.51
CA VAL A 117 -2.18 -7.61 4.14
C VAL A 117 -3.39 -8.49 4.40
N HIS A 118 -3.72 -9.35 3.43
CA HIS A 118 -4.76 -10.37 3.52
C HIS A 118 -4.19 -11.76 3.22
N ALA A 119 -4.32 -12.68 4.17
CA ALA A 119 -3.99 -14.08 4.01
C ALA A 119 -5.15 -14.92 4.59
N GLY A 120 -6.12 -15.24 3.72
CA GLY A 120 -7.42 -15.77 4.10
C GLY A 120 -8.12 -14.89 5.15
N ARG A 121 -8.48 -15.48 6.28
CA ARG A 121 -9.13 -14.76 7.40
C ARG A 121 -8.21 -13.80 8.17
N ARG A 122 -6.90 -13.81 7.91
CA ARG A 122 -5.94 -12.92 8.59
C ARG A 122 -5.80 -11.62 7.83
N HIS A 123 -6.10 -10.52 8.52
CA HIS A 123 -5.93 -9.17 8.03
C HIS A 123 -5.07 -8.36 9.00
N ALA A 124 -4.06 -7.66 8.50
CA ALA A 124 -3.22 -6.78 9.31
C ALA A 124 -2.47 -5.74 8.49
N SER A 125 -2.02 -4.69 9.16
CA SER A 125 -1.17 -3.64 8.57
C SER A 125 0.15 -3.60 9.33
N PRO A 126 1.21 -4.31 8.86
CA PRO A 126 2.50 -4.35 9.55
C PRO A 126 3.19 -2.99 9.55
N ASN A 127 3.91 -2.68 10.64
CA ASN A 127 4.63 -1.43 10.81
C ASN A 127 6.02 -1.42 10.14
N GLY A 128 6.47 -2.57 9.63
CA GLY A 128 7.74 -2.67 8.95
C GLY A 128 8.08 -4.09 8.45
N PRO A 129 9.20 -4.23 7.70
CA PRO A 129 9.53 -5.47 7.00
C PRO A 129 9.67 -6.70 7.90
N MET A 130 10.24 -6.56 9.11
CA MET A 130 10.43 -7.69 10.04
C MET A 130 9.10 -8.25 10.55
N GLU A 131 8.20 -7.38 11.00
CA GLU A 131 6.85 -7.79 11.44
C GLU A 131 6.08 -8.45 10.30
N PHE A 132 6.19 -7.91 9.09
CA PHE A 132 5.58 -8.52 7.91
C PHE A 132 6.15 -9.91 7.59
N LEU A 133 7.46 -10.12 7.73
CA LEU A 133 8.09 -11.43 7.53
C LEU A 133 7.68 -12.44 8.61
N ASP A 134 7.57 -12.01 9.87
CA ASP A 134 7.04 -12.84 10.96
C ASP A 134 5.59 -13.28 10.67
N MET A 135 4.77 -12.38 10.11
CA MET A 135 3.41 -12.71 9.65
C MET A 135 3.42 -13.70 8.49
N CYS A 136 4.31 -13.51 7.51
CA CYS A 136 4.42 -14.42 6.36
C CYS A 136 4.84 -15.82 6.78
N SER A 137 5.73 -15.94 7.78
CA SER A 137 6.12 -17.23 8.35
C SER A 137 4.98 -18.00 9.01
N ALA A 138 3.91 -17.32 9.40
CA ALA A 138 2.75 -17.96 9.99
C ALA A 138 1.70 -18.35 8.94
N ILE A 139 1.88 -18.01 7.66
CA ILE A 139 0.90 -18.34 6.61
C ILE A 139 0.88 -19.85 6.41
N GLU A 140 -0.31 -20.44 6.54
CA GLU A 140 -0.54 -21.87 6.40
C GLU A 140 -1.68 -22.08 5.38
N PRO A 141 -1.66 -23.18 4.60
CA PRO A 141 -2.76 -23.50 3.72
C PRO A 141 -4.05 -23.75 4.51
N ASP A 142 -5.15 -23.18 4.05
CA ASP A 142 -6.48 -23.34 4.62
C ASP A 142 -7.48 -23.67 3.50
N SER A 143 -7.98 -24.90 3.47
CA SER A 143 -8.95 -25.37 2.47
C SER A 143 -10.36 -24.84 2.71
N ASP A 144 -10.65 -24.37 3.92
CA ASP A 144 -11.98 -23.85 4.30
C ASP A 144 -12.10 -22.33 4.06
N ASP A 145 -11.02 -21.69 3.60
CA ASP A 145 -10.98 -20.26 3.32
C ASP A 145 -11.90 -19.85 2.15
N GLU A 146 -12.50 -18.66 2.25
CA GLU A 146 -13.44 -18.16 1.24
C GLU A 146 -12.72 -18.01 -0.10
N PRO A 147 -13.19 -18.67 -1.17
CA PRO A 147 -12.48 -18.70 -2.45
C PRO A 147 -12.54 -17.37 -3.19
N ASN A 148 -13.13 -16.30 -2.64
CA ASN A 148 -13.15 -14.97 -3.29
C ASN A 148 -12.30 -13.95 -2.52
N LEU A 149 -11.00 -13.94 -2.81
CA LEU A 149 -10.03 -12.99 -2.26
C LEU A 149 -10.43 -11.55 -2.53
N VAL A 150 -10.94 -11.27 -3.73
CA VAL A 150 -11.32 -9.92 -4.17
C VAL A 150 -12.42 -9.34 -3.28
N ARG A 151 -13.34 -10.18 -2.80
CA ARG A 151 -14.42 -9.73 -1.91
C ARG A 151 -13.92 -9.26 -0.55
N GLY A 152 -13.02 -10.02 0.08
CA GLY A 152 -12.42 -9.62 1.37
C GLY A 152 -11.57 -8.36 1.24
N ILE A 153 -10.82 -8.27 0.14
CA ILE A 153 -10.01 -7.11 -0.27
C ILE A 153 -10.89 -5.85 -0.45
N LEU A 154 -12.00 -5.96 -1.18
CA LEU A 154 -12.91 -4.83 -1.42
C LEU A 154 -13.65 -4.38 -0.16
N ALA A 155 -13.93 -5.29 0.79
CA ALA A 155 -14.60 -4.94 2.03
C ALA A 155 -13.72 -4.06 2.94
N ASP A 156 -12.42 -4.36 3.02
CA ASP A 156 -11.53 -3.73 3.99
C ASP A 156 -10.69 -2.59 3.41
N ALA A 157 -10.49 -2.57 2.08
CA ALA A 157 -9.46 -1.73 1.49
C ALA A 157 -9.92 -0.95 0.24
N ALA A 158 -11.22 -0.71 0.06
CA ALA A 158 -11.82 -0.07 -1.14
C ALA A 158 -11.17 1.26 -1.60
N GLY A 159 -10.44 1.96 -0.73
CA GLY A 159 -9.68 3.17 -1.05
C GLY A 159 -8.26 2.95 -1.58
N SER A 160 -7.80 1.70 -1.71
CA SER A 160 -6.40 1.42 -2.03
C SER A 160 -6.05 1.77 -3.47
N SER A 161 -4.98 2.55 -3.62
CA SER A 161 -4.43 2.95 -4.90
C SER A 161 -3.77 1.79 -5.67
N ARG A 162 -3.33 0.74 -4.95
CA ARG A 162 -2.61 -0.40 -5.54
C ARG A 162 -3.01 -1.71 -4.87
N TRP A 163 -3.13 -2.74 -5.71
CA TRP A 163 -3.49 -4.09 -5.29
C TRP A 163 -2.50 -5.07 -5.87
N PHE A 164 -1.93 -5.93 -5.03
CA PHE A 164 -1.15 -7.08 -5.44
C PHE A 164 -1.85 -8.33 -4.93
N ILE A 165 -2.21 -9.23 -5.84
CA ILE A 165 -2.88 -10.48 -5.50
C ILE A 165 -1.98 -11.62 -5.95
N THR A 166 -1.64 -12.50 -5.03
CA THR A 166 -0.84 -13.71 -5.28
C THR A 166 -1.75 -14.92 -5.22
N VAL A 167 -1.86 -15.65 -6.31
CA VAL A 167 -2.69 -16.87 -6.41
C VAL A 167 -1.89 -17.96 -7.10
N GLY A 168 -2.26 -19.21 -6.84
CA GLY A 168 -1.70 -20.34 -7.56
C GLY A 168 -2.26 -20.45 -8.98
N ARG A 169 -1.61 -21.28 -9.79
CA ARG A 169 -1.94 -21.44 -11.21
C ARG A 169 -3.35 -21.97 -11.48
N ASN A 170 -3.92 -22.75 -10.56
CA ASN A 170 -5.23 -23.36 -10.77
C ASN A 170 -6.37 -22.36 -10.56
N ARG A 171 -6.07 -21.17 -10.03
CA ARG A 171 -7.04 -20.09 -9.84
C ARG A 171 -7.25 -19.31 -11.13
N SER A 172 -8.50 -19.22 -11.58
CA SER A 172 -8.89 -18.31 -12.65
C SER A 172 -8.80 -16.86 -12.17
N VAL A 173 -8.38 -15.96 -13.06
CA VAL A 173 -8.32 -14.51 -12.80
C VAL A 173 -9.66 -13.82 -13.08
N GLU A 174 -10.61 -14.54 -13.70
CA GLU A 174 -11.91 -14.00 -14.15
C GLU A 174 -13.07 -14.22 -13.14
N ASP A 175 -12.80 -14.87 -11.99
CA ASP A 175 -13.78 -15.17 -10.92
C ASP A 175 -13.72 -14.20 -9.73
#